data_AF-A0A1J3EAN0-F1
#
_entry.id   AF-A0A1J3EAN0-F1
#
_cell.length_a   1.000
_cell.length_b   1.000
_cell.length_c   1.000
_cell.angle_alpha   90.00
_cell.angle_beta   90.00
_cell.angle_gamma   90.00
#
_symmetry.space_group_name_H-M   'P 1'
#
loop_
_entity.id
_entity.type
_entity.pdbx_description
1 polymer ?
#
loop_
_entity_poly.entity_id
_entity_poly.type
_entity_poly.pdbx_seq_one_letter_code
_entity_poly.pdbx_strand_id
1 'polypeptide(L)'
;FHIISHQKLRYCNCEICHAYLTSSWRTNFVNLSDWYAHLLRLSPTSTIKVHVLNNVITANPENVEHMLKTRFHNYPKGKQFSVILGDLLGRGIFNSDGDTWRFQRKLASSELGSVSVRVFAHEIVKTEIETR
;
A
#
# COMPACT_ATOMS: atom_id res chain seq x y z
N PHE A 1 8.47 -29.10 -19.77
CA PHE A 1 9.06 -28.33 -20.88
C PHE A 1 7.94 -27.83 -21.79
N HIS A 2 7.34 -26.70 -21.45
CA HIS A 2 6.46 -25.98 -22.38
C HIS A 2 7.01 -24.57 -22.49
N ILE A 3 7.57 -24.32 -23.67
CA ILE A 3 8.17 -23.08 -24.10
C ILE A 3 7.05 -22.04 -24.10
N ILE A 4 7.04 -21.17 -23.08
CA ILE A 4 6.21 -19.98 -23.09
C ILE A 4 6.78 -19.09 -24.20
N SER A 5 5.97 -18.93 -25.23
CA SER A 5 6.28 -18.12 -26.40
C SER A 5 6.80 -16.75 -25.97
N HIS A 6 7.95 -16.38 -26.53
CA HIS A 6 8.50 -15.04 -26.55
C HIS A 6 7.51 -14.03 -27.17
N GLN A 7 6.51 -13.61 -26.40
CA GLN A 7 5.73 -12.44 -26.73
C GLN A 7 6.55 -11.23 -26.25
N LYS A 8 7.17 -10.55 -27.22
CA LYS A 8 7.94 -9.31 -27.09
C LYS A 8 7.15 -8.25 -26.30
N LEU A 9 7.20 -8.29 -24.97
CA LEU A 9 6.95 -7.11 -24.15
C LEU A 9 8.18 -6.23 -24.34
N ARG A 10 7.99 -5.03 -24.92
CA ARG A 10 9.04 -4.01 -24.99
C ARG A 10 9.37 -3.59 -23.54
N TYR A 11 10.29 -4.30 -22.90
CA TYR A 11 10.73 -3.98 -21.55
C TYR A 11 11.28 -2.55 -21.56
N CYS A 12 10.74 -1.70 -20.70
CA CYS A 12 11.25 -0.36 -20.50
C CYS A 12 12.70 -0.45 -20.01
N ASN A 13 13.62 0.23 -20.70
CA ASN A 13 15.05 0.21 -20.38
C ASN A 13 15.45 1.27 -19.33
N CYS A 14 14.51 1.84 -18.56
CA CYS A 14 14.88 2.78 -17.51
C CYS A 14 15.48 2.07 -16.30
N GLU A 15 16.33 2.79 -15.56
CA GLU A 15 17.06 2.24 -14.41
C GLU A 15 16.13 1.65 -13.34
N ILE A 16 14.99 2.29 -13.08
CA ILE A 16 14.00 1.80 -12.11
C ILE A 16 13.49 0.42 -12.51
N CYS A 17 13.10 0.23 -13.79
CA CYS A 17 12.59 -1.04 -14.27
C CYS A 17 13.67 -2.11 -14.30
N HIS A 18 14.89 -1.75 -14.72
CA HIS A 18 16.01 -2.67 -14.73
C HIS A 18 16.37 -3.12 -13.30
N ALA A 19 16.48 -2.19 -12.36
CA ALA A 19 16.78 -2.50 -10.97
C ALA A 19 15.68 -3.35 -10.32
N TYR A 20 14.41 -3.08 -10.63
CA TYR A 20 13.30 -3.91 -10.15
C TYR A 20 13.39 -5.35 -10.68
N LEU A 21 13.55 -5.51 -12.00
CA LEU A 21 13.60 -6.82 -12.66
C LEU A 21 14.79 -7.67 -12.23
N THR A 22 15.96 -7.05 -12.09
CA THR A 22 17.21 -7.74 -11.70
C THR A 22 17.39 -7.85 -10.20
N SER A 23 16.49 -7.24 -9.41
CA SER A 23 16.65 -7.08 -7.95
C SER A 23 17.96 -6.39 -7.54
N SER A 24 18.59 -5.62 -8.44
CA SER A 24 19.89 -4.98 -8.16
C SER A 24 19.80 -3.92 -7.07
N TRP A 25 18.61 -3.37 -6.78
CA TRP A 25 18.40 -2.45 -5.65
C TRP A 25 18.78 -3.07 -4.29
N ARG A 26 18.77 -4.41 -4.16
CA ARG A 26 19.14 -5.11 -2.91
C ARG A 26 20.59 -4.91 -2.50
N THR A 27 21.46 -4.44 -3.40
CA THR A 27 22.86 -4.13 -3.05
C THR A 27 22.97 -2.95 -2.09
N ASN A 28 22.01 -2.03 -2.13
CA ASN A 28 22.05 -0.78 -1.37
C ASN A 28 20.91 -0.62 -0.36
N PHE A 29 19.86 -1.44 -0.45
CA PHE A 29 18.66 -1.29 0.37
C PHE A 29 18.20 -2.65 0.93
N VAL A 30 17.83 -2.66 2.22
CA VAL A 30 17.40 -3.87 2.94
C VAL A 30 16.04 -4.37 2.43
N ASN A 31 15.14 -3.45 2.08
CA ASN A 31 13.81 -3.78 1.61
C ASN A 31 13.37 -2.87 0.43
N LEU A 32 12.31 -3.30 -0.25
CA LEU A 32 11.77 -2.60 -1.42
C LEU A 32 11.21 -1.22 -1.06
N SER A 33 10.66 -1.06 0.14
CA SER A 33 10.07 0.20 0.61
C SER A 33 11.13 1.29 0.78
N ASP A 34 12.30 0.96 1.34
CA ASP A 34 13.41 1.91 1.48
C ASP A 34 13.94 2.36 0.12
N TRP A 35 14.02 1.45 -0.84
CA TRP A 35 14.39 1.78 -2.21
C TRP A 35 13.35 2.70 -2.88
N TYR A 36 12.05 2.42 -2.72
CA TYR A 36 11.01 3.33 -3.21
C TYR A 36 11.06 4.70 -2.53
N ALA A 37 11.25 4.75 -1.20
CA ALA A 37 11.39 6.01 -0.46
C ALA A 37 12.58 6.83 -0.97
N HIS A 38 13.71 6.18 -1.25
CA HIS A 38 14.87 6.81 -1.87
C HIS A 38 14.54 7.40 -3.25
N LEU A 39 13.89 6.63 -4.14
CA LEU A 39 13.49 7.10 -5.47
C LEU A 39 12.49 8.27 -5.41
N LEU A 40 11.53 8.21 -4.49
CA LEU A 40 10.54 9.27 -4.28
C LEU A 40 11.21 10.57 -3.79
N ARG A 41 12.21 10.46 -2.91
CA ARG A 41 12.97 11.61 -2.41
C ARG A 41 13.78 12.28 -3.52
N LEU A 42 14.28 11.52 -4.49
CA LEU A 42 15.01 12.05 -5.65
C LEU A 42 14.08 12.63 -6.72
N SER A 43 12.82 12.21 -6.76
CA SER A 43 11.85 12.72 -7.73
C SER A 43 11.40 14.15 -7.37
N PRO A 44 11.49 15.12 -8.29
CA PRO A 44 11.02 16.49 -8.04
C PRO A 44 9.52 16.58 -7.72
N THR A 45 8.74 15.59 -8.15
CA THR A 45 7.27 15.54 -7.93
C THR A 45 6.89 14.59 -6.80
N SER A 46 7.87 14.01 -6.10
CA SER A 46 7.68 12.90 -5.17
C SER A 46 6.80 11.78 -5.74
N THR A 47 6.94 11.53 -7.05
CA THR A 47 6.17 10.54 -7.79
C THR A 47 7.07 9.82 -8.78
N ILE A 48 6.94 8.50 -8.87
CA ILE A 48 7.72 7.65 -9.77
C ILE A 48 6.81 6.66 -10.48
N LYS A 49 7.22 6.24 -11.69
CA LYS A 49 6.51 5.22 -12.47
C LYS A 49 7.38 3.97 -12.63
N VAL A 50 6.84 2.83 -12.22
CA VAL A 50 7.47 1.52 -12.37
C VAL A 50 6.82 0.84 -13.58
N HIS A 51 7.36 1.07 -14.77
CA HIS A 51 6.74 0.66 -16.04
C HIS A 51 6.52 -0.86 -16.16
N VAL A 52 7.46 -1.65 -15.65
CA VAL A 52 7.35 -3.12 -15.68
C VAL A 52 6.17 -3.65 -14.87
N LEU A 53 5.75 -2.90 -13.85
CA LEU A 53 4.55 -3.20 -13.07
C LEU A 53 3.31 -2.45 -13.57
N ASN A 54 3.48 -1.56 -14.55
CA ASN A 54 2.47 -0.57 -14.94
C ASN A 54 1.89 0.23 -13.75
N ASN A 55 2.72 0.50 -12.74
CA ASN A 55 2.30 1.13 -11.48
C ASN A 55 2.92 2.52 -11.32
N VAL A 56 2.21 3.38 -10.60
CA VAL A 56 2.68 4.70 -10.15
C VAL A 56 2.75 4.68 -8.63
N ILE A 57 3.86 5.18 -8.08
CA ILE A 57 4.08 5.30 -6.64
C ILE A 57 4.26 6.78 -6.35
N THR A 58 3.57 7.29 -5.34
CA THR A 58 3.59 8.71 -5.02
C THR A 58 3.63 8.94 -3.51
N ALA A 59 4.41 9.93 -3.11
CA ALA A 59 4.41 10.56 -1.79
C ALA A 59 4.03 12.05 -1.88
N ASN A 60 3.54 12.49 -3.04
CA ASN A 60 3.04 13.85 -3.21
C ASN A 60 1.74 14.03 -2.41
N PRO A 61 1.67 15.00 -1.50
CA PRO A 61 0.51 15.18 -0.63
C PRO A 61 -0.79 15.46 -1.41
N GLU A 62 -0.72 16.17 -2.54
CA GLU A 62 -1.90 16.46 -3.37
C GLU A 62 -2.44 15.19 -4.02
N ASN A 63 -1.56 14.32 -4.52
CA ASN A 63 -1.96 13.02 -5.07
C ASN A 63 -2.54 12.11 -3.97
N VAL A 64 -1.94 12.10 -2.78
CA VAL A 64 -2.42 11.32 -1.64
C VAL A 64 -3.81 11.80 -1.19
N GLU A 65 -4.03 13.11 -1.08
CA GLU A 65 -5.35 13.65 -0.76
C GLU A 65 -6.36 13.32 -1.88
N HIS A 66 -5.96 13.47 -3.14
CA HIS A 66 -6.80 13.12 -4.27
C HIS A 66 -7.25 11.66 -4.21
N MET A 67 -6.32 10.74 -3.95
CA MET A 67 -6.60 9.30 -3.90
C MET A 67 -7.40 8.89 -2.67
N LEU A 68 -7.06 9.41 -1.49
CA LEU A 68 -7.59 8.91 -0.22
C LEU A 68 -8.82 9.68 0.30
N LYS A 69 -9.08 10.88 -0.23
CA LYS A 69 -10.16 11.75 0.23
C LYS A 69 -11.05 12.22 -0.91
N THR A 70 -10.50 12.92 -1.91
CA THR A 70 -11.30 13.64 -2.92
C THR A 70 -11.94 12.71 -3.95
N ARG A 71 -11.20 11.71 -4.44
CA ARG A 71 -11.61 10.78 -5.50
C ARG A 71 -11.43 9.31 -5.09
N PHE A 72 -11.69 9.00 -3.82
CA PHE A 72 -11.50 7.66 -3.26
C PHE A 72 -12.13 6.52 -4.08
N HIS A 73 -13.33 6.73 -4.64
CA HIS A 73 -14.03 5.74 -5.46
C HIS A 73 -13.29 5.37 -6.76
N ASN A 74 -12.39 6.22 -7.26
CA ASN A 74 -11.59 5.95 -8.46
C ASN A 74 -10.40 5.01 -8.18
N TYR A 75 -10.10 4.71 -6.93
CA TYR A 75 -8.94 3.91 -6.53
C TYR A 75 -9.35 2.68 -5.71
N PRO A 76 -10.14 1.75 -6.30
CA PRO A 76 -10.45 0.49 -5.63
C PRO A 76 -9.16 -0.33 -5.44
N LYS A 77 -9.08 -1.09 -4.35
CA LYS A 77 -7.98 -2.06 -4.14
C LYS A 77 -8.00 -3.12 -5.23
N GLY A 78 -9.20 -3.47 -5.68
CA GLY A 78 -9.42 -4.32 -6.84
C GLY A 78 -9.25 -5.80 -6.56
N LYS A 79 -9.55 -6.61 -7.59
CA LYS A 79 -9.66 -8.06 -7.47
C LYS A 79 -8.35 -8.74 -7.04
N GLN A 80 -7.20 -8.20 -7.43
CA GLN A 80 -5.90 -8.79 -7.09
C GLN A 80 -5.64 -8.76 -5.58
N PHE A 81 -5.92 -7.63 -4.91
CA PHE A 81 -5.85 -7.56 -3.45
C PHE A 81 -6.80 -8.56 -2.79
N SER A 82 -8.03 -8.69 -3.33
CA SER A 82 -9.00 -9.64 -2.80
C SER A 82 -8.67 -11.10 -2.97
N VAL A 83 -7.88 -11.45 -3.97
CA VAL A 83 -7.40 -12.82 -4.15
C VAL A 83 -6.22 -13.08 -3.22
N ILE A 84 -5.24 -12.17 -3.15
CA ILE A 84 -4.01 -12.38 -2.38
C ILE A 84 -4.28 -12.39 -0.87
N LEU A 85 -5.14 -11.49 -0.39
CA LEU A 85 -5.41 -11.33 1.04
C LEU A 85 -6.73 -11.97 1.47
N GLY A 86 -7.49 -12.54 0.54
CA GLY A 86 -8.83 -13.10 0.81
C GLY A 86 -8.83 -14.22 1.83
N ASP A 87 -7.88 -15.15 1.73
CA ASP A 87 -7.81 -16.30 2.64
C ASP A 87 -7.35 -15.89 4.05
N LEU A 88 -6.55 -14.83 4.17
CA LEU A 88 -6.01 -14.34 5.43
C LEU A 88 -6.94 -13.34 6.14
N LEU A 89 -7.48 -12.37 5.39
CA LEU A 89 -8.24 -11.23 5.93
C LEU A 89 -9.74 -11.30 5.61
N GLY A 90 -10.17 -12.37 4.91
CA GLY A 90 -11.56 -12.55 4.51
C GLY A 90 -12.05 -11.44 3.58
N ARG A 91 -13.33 -11.10 3.71
CA ARG A 91 -14.01 -10.02 2.98
C ARG A 91 -14.21 -8.78 3.87
N GLY A 92 -13.34 -8.62 4.87
CA GLY A 92 -13.42 -7.53 5.85
C GLY A 92 -12.95 -6.19 5.30
N ILE A 93 -12.85 -5.20 6.19
CA ILE A 93 -12.53 -3.80 5.85
C ILE A 93 -11.21 -3.61 5.08
N PHE A 94 -10.25 -4.52 5.22
CA PHE A 94 -9.00 -4.47 4.47
C PHE A 94 -9.15 -4.93 3.02
N ASN A 95 -10.21 -5.66 2.71
CA ASN A 95 -10.41 -6.34 1.45
C ASN A 95 -11.71 -5.99 0.71
N SER A 96 -12.48 -5.06 1.25
CA SER A 96 -13.68 -4.51 0.64
C SER A 96 -13.40 -3.17 -0.05
N ASP A 97 -14.22 -2.82 -1.02
CA ASP A 97 -14.21 -1.53 -1.74
C ASP A 97 -15.61 -0.88 -1.68
N GLY A 98 -15.69 0.40 -2.05
CA GLY A 98 -16.96 1.13 -2.19
C GLY A 98 -17.80 1.21 -0.91
N ASP A 99 -19.11 1.02 -1.05
CA ASP A 99 -20.07 1.17 0.05
C ASP A 99 -19.86 0.14 1.17
N THR A 100 -19.48 -1.09 0.83
CA THR A 100 -19.15 -2.13 1.81
C THR A 100 -18.00 -1.69 2.70
N TRP A 101 -16.93 -1.16 2.10
CA TRP A 101 -15.81 -0.60 2.85
C TRP A 101 -16.23 0.57 3.73
N ARG A 102 -17.03 1.50 3.18
CA ARG A 102 -17.51 2.68 3.90
C ARG A 102 -18.35 2.30 5.12
N PHE A 103 -19.25 1.32 4.96
CA PHE A 103 -20.08 0.80 6.04
C PHE A 103 -19.22 0.15 7.13
N GLN A 104 -18.33 -0.78 6.75
CA GLN A 104 -17.42 -1.46 7.69
C GLN A 104 -16.51 -0.47 8.42
N ARG A 105 -15.99 0.55 7.72
CA ARG A 105 -15.19 1.63 8.33
C ARG A 105 -15.98 2.45 9.32
N LYS A 106 -17.22 2.83 8.99
CA LYS A 106 -18.06 3.60 9.92
C LYS A 106 -18.32 2.83 11.21
N LEU A 107 -18.63 1.54 11.10
CA LEU A 107 -18.80 0.67 12.26
C LEU A 107 -17.51 0.54 13.07
N ALA A 108 -16.40 0.16 12.42
CA ALA A 108 -15.12 -0.01 13.10
C ALA A 108 -14.63 1.27 13.79
N SER A 109 -14.76 2.43 13.15
CA SER A 109 -14.40 3.71 13.75
C SER A 109 -15.27 4.09 14.95
N SER A 110 -16.56 3.70 14.95
CA SER A 110 -17.46 3.91 16.09
C SER A 110 -17.05 3.05 17.28
N GLU A 111 -16.83 1.75 17.06
CA GLU A 111 -16.48 0.80 18.12
C GLU A 111 -15.11 1.10 18.73
N LEU A 112 -14.09 1.30 17.88
CA LEU A 112 -12.73 1.64 18.33
C LEU A 112 -12.64 3.04 18.92
N GLY A 113 -13.53 3.94 18.51
CA GLY A 113 -13.65 5.28 19.04
C GLY A 113 -14.47 5.36 20.32
N SER A 114 -14.99 4.27 20.85
CA SER A 114 -15.85 4.27 22.05
C SER A 114 -15.08 4.69 23.31
N VAL A 115 -15.81 5.20 24.32
CA VAL A 115 -15.22 5.61 25.60
C VAL A 115 -14.52 4.44 26.28
N SER A 116 -15.14 3.26 26.27
CA SER A 116 -14.60 2.05 26.89
C SER A 116 -13.26 1.64 26.29
N VAL A 117 -13.15 1.62 24.95
CA VAL A 117 -11.89 1.28 24.27
C VAL A 117 -10.80 2.31 24.57
N ARG A 118 -11.14 3.60 24.60
CA ARG A 118 -10.16 4.66 24.93
C ARG A 118 -9.66 4.57 26.37
N VAL A 119 -10.55 4.29 27.32
CA VAL A 119 -10.18 4.10 28.74
C VAL A 119 -9.27 2.88 28.87
N PHE A 120 -9.66 1.76 28.27
CA PHE A 120 -8.85 0.55 28.27
C PHE A 120 -7.46 0.78 27.66
N ALA A 121 -7.39 1.44 26.50
CA ALA A 121 -6.11 1.78 25.86
C ALA A 121 -5.23 2.67 26.75
N HIS A 122 -5.83 3.64 27.43
CA HIS A 122 -5.11 4.52 28.36
C HIS A 122 -4.56 3.75 29.58
N GLU A 123 -5.34 2.83 30.14
CA GLU A 123 -4.89 1.98 31.25
C GLU A 123 -3.71 1.10 30.85
N ILE A 124 -3.78 0.44 29.69
CA ILE A 124 -2.67 -0.37 29.16
C ILE A 124 -1.41 0.48 29.00
N VAL A 125 -1.52 1.64 28.34
CA VAL A 125 -0.38 2.54 28.16
C VAL A 125 0.21 2.98 29.50
N LYS A 126 -0.64 3.33 30.47
CA LYS A 126 -0.19 3.71 31.81
C LYS A 126 0.57 2.58 32.49
N THR A 127 0.02 1.37 32.48
CA THR A 127 0.65 0.19 33.09
C THR A 127 2.01 -0.11 32.45
N GLU A 128 2.12 -0.09 31.12
CA GLU A 128 3.39 -0.33 30.42
C GLU A 128 4.46 0.72 30.69
N ILE A 129 4.07 1.96 30.98
CA ILE A 129 4.99 3.03 31.39
C ILE A 129 5.45 2.81 32.84
N GLU A 130 4.57 2.34 33.72
CA GLU A 130 4.87 2.10 35.14
C GLU A 130 5.71 0.83 35.37
N THR A 131 5.62 -0.17 34.47
CA THR A 131 6.31 -1.46 34.61
C THR A 131 7.63 -1.57 33.82
N ARG A 132 8.02 -0.52 33.09
CA ARG A 132 9.32 -0.41 32.39
C ARG A 132 10.27 0.51 33.13
#